data_AF-A0A2T5U0K6-F1
#
_entry.id   AF-A0A2T5U0K6-F1
#
_cell.length_a   1.000
_cell.length_b   1.000
_cell.length_c   1.000
_cell.angle_alpha   90.00
_cell.angle_beta   90.00
_cell.angle_gamma   90.00
#
_symmetry.space_group_name_H-M   'P 1'
#
loop_
_entity.id
_entity.type
_entity.pdbx_description
1 polymer ?
#
loop_
_entity_poly.entity_id
_entity_poly.type
_entity_poly.pdbx_seq_one_letter_code
_entity_poly.pdbx_strand_id
1 'polypeptide(L)'
;MPVASWNGHEIARSDDTVVVEGNHYFPADSVDPALLEDSATHSNCPWKGVASYKTLVVDGKRNVDAVWYYPDPKSAAAEIKDRYAFWKGVVVA
;
A
#
# COMPACT_ATOMS: atom_id res chain seq x y z
N MET A 1 4.11 15.03 7.16
CA MET A 1 2.94 14.14 7.08
C MET A 1 2.95 13.55 5.68
N PRO A 2 3.35 12.27 5.55
CA PRO A 2 3.43 11.59 4.27
C PRO A 2 2.14 11.65 3.44
N VAL A 3 2.31 11.81 2.13
CA VAL A 3 1.24 11.78 1.13
C VAL A 3 1.65 10.83 0.01
N ALA A 4 0.80 9.84 -0.29
CA ALA A 4 0.93 9.01 -1.48
C ALA A 4 0.06 9.62 -2.58
N SER A 5 0.64 9.86 -3.77
CA SER A 5 -0.07 10.44 -4.91
C SER A 5 0.26 9.73 -6.22
N TRP A 6 -0.74 9.60 -7.09
CA TRP A 6 -0.57 9.01 -8.42
C TRP A 6 -1.45 9.70 -9.44
N ASN A 7 -0.90 10.00 -10.62
CA ASN A 7 -1.61 10.68 -11.71
C ASN A 7 -2.27 12.01 -11.27
N GLY A 8 -1.65 12.74 -10.34
CA GLY A 8 -2.18 14.01 -9.81
C GLY A 8 -3.29 13.88 -8.76
N HIS A 9 -3.65 12.65 -8.37
CA HIS A 9 -4.62 12.37 -7.32
C HIS A 9 -3.93 11.94 -6.03
N GLU A 10 -4.43 12.41 -4.89
CA GLU A 10 -4.02 11.96 -3.57
C GLU A 10 -4.67 10.62 -3.26
N ILE A 11 -3.84 9.61 -2.98
CA ILE A 11 -4.31 8.25 -2.69
C ILE A 11 -4.40 8.04 -1.19
N ALA A 12 -3.44 8.59 -0.44
CA ALA A 12 -3.37 8.45 1.00
C ALA A 12 -2.65 9.64 1.63
N ARG A 13 -3.04 9.96 2.86
CA ARG A 13 -2.38 10.96 3.70
C ARG A 13 -2.51 10.57 5.16
N SER A 14 -1.39 10.42 5.85
CA SER A 14 -1.37 10.11 7.28
C SER A 14 -0.04 10.50 7.91
N ASP A 15 -0.06 10.91 9.18
CA ASP A 15 1.13 11.06 10.02
C ASP A 15 1.46 9.76 10.78
N ASP A 16 0.50 8.86 10.93
CA ASP A 16 0.68 7.50 11.46
C ASP A 16 1.15 6.53 10.37
N THR A 17 2.32 6.76 9.78
CA THR A 17 2.93 5.77 8.87
C THR A 17 4.06 5.02 9.56
N VAL A 18 4.19 3.72 9.27
CA VAL A 18 5.36 2.93 9.66
C VAL A 18 6.33 2.83 8.48
N VAL A 19 7.63 3.01 8.71
CA VAL A 19 8.65 2.92 7.64
C VAL A 19 9.44 1.63 7.78
N VAL A 20 9.38 0.80 6.74
CA VAL A 20 10.15 -0.46 6.66
C VAL A 20 10.85 -0.55 5.31
N GLU A 21 12.16 -0.76 5.32
CA GLU A 21 13.00 -0.81 4.11
C GLU A 21 12.79 0.42 3.17
N GLY A 22 12.59 1.60 3.76
CA GLY A 22 12.36 2.85 3.03
C GLY A 22 10.95 3.04 2.46
N ASN A 23 10.03 2.09 2.68
CA ASN A 23 8.64 2.21 2.25
C ASN A 23 7.77 2.69 3.40
N HIS A 24 6.90 3.66 3.13
CA HIS A 24 5.85 4.06 4.06
C HIS A 24 4.66 3.10 3.97
N TYR A 25 4.24 2.61 5.12
CA TYR A 25 3.06 1.79 5.33
C TYR A 25 1.98 2.64 5.99
N PHE A 26 1.02 3.06 5.17
CA PHE A 26 -0.13 3.87 5.54
C PHE A 26 -1.21 3.00 6.20
N PRO A 27 -1.91 3.50 7.23
CA PRO A 27 -3.03 2.77 7.81
C PRO A 27 -4.17 2.69 6.78
N ALA A 28 -4.92 1.60 6.78
CA ALA A 28 -5.91 1.33 5.74
C ALA A 28 -7.01 2.40 5.65
N ASP A 29 -7.34 3.05 6.77
CA ASP A 29 -8.33 4.13 6.87
C ASP A 29 -7.86 5.46 6.27
N SER A 30 -6.56 5.63 6.03
CA SER A 30 -6.00 6.80 5.35
C SER A 30 -6.04 6.70 3.82
N VAL A 31 -6.48 5.56 3.28
CA VAL A 31 -6.59 5.31 1.85
C VAL A 31 -8.06 5.25 1.46
N ASP A 32 -8.47 5.96 0.42
CA ASP A 32 -9.84 5.86 -0.08
C ASP A 32 -10.07 4.47 -0.72
N PRO A 33 -10.93 3.60 -0.15
CA PRO A 33 -11.17 2.27 -0.69
C PRO A 33 -11.84 2.31 -2.07
N ALA A 34 -12.49 3.43 -2.46
CA ALA A 34 -13.08 3.58 -3.80
C ALA A 34 -12.02 3.62 -4.91
N LEU A 35 -10.77 3.94 -4.57
CA LEU A 35 -9.64 3.93 -5.50
C LEU A 35 -9.01 2.54 -5.63
N LEU A 36 -9.44 1.56 -4.84
CA LEU A 36 -8.81 0.25 -4.76
C LEU A 36 -9.70 -0.84 -5.33
N GLU A 37 -9.10 -1.70 -6.15
CA GLU A 37 -9.67 -2.96 -6.58
C GLU A 37 -8.83 -4.13 -6.08
N ASP A 38 -9.51 -5.23 -5.73
CA ASP A 38 -8.83 -6.45 -5.33
C ASP A 38 -8.00 -7.04 -6.46
N SER A 39 -6.85 -7.61 -6.09
CA SER A 39 -6.02 -8.40 -6.98
C SER A 39 -5.85 -9.81 -6.42
N ALA A 40 -5.76 -10.79 -7.33
CA ALA A 40 -5.40 -12.16 -7.00
C ALA A 40 -3.88 -12.35 -6.85
N THR A 41 -3.09 -11.30 -7.09
CA THR A 41 -1.63 -11.36 -6.98
C THR A 41 -1.22 -11.46 -5.51
N HIS A 42 -0.29 -12.39 -5.24
CA HIS A 42 0.37 -12.55 -3.96
C HIS A 42 1.86 -12.81 -4.16
N SER A 43 2.68 -12.44 -3.19
CA SER A 43 4.11 -12.74 -3.19
C SER A 43 4.58 -13.15 -1.79
N ASN A 44 5.63 -13.96 -1.70
CA ASN A 44 6.16 -14.43 -0.41
C ASN A 44 7.47 -13.70 -0.09
N CYS A 45 7.50 -13.04 1.07
CA CYS A 45 8.71 -12.49 1.66
C CYS A 45 9.16 -13.38 2.84
N PRO A 46 10.41 -13.88 2.87
CA PRO A 46 10.88 -14.81 3.89
C PRO A 46 10.66 -14.33 5.33
N TRP A 47 10.77 -13.02 5.56
CA TRP A 47 10.71 -12.44 6.89
C TRP A 47 9.43 -11.65 7.18
N LYS A 48 8.75 -11.10 6.16
CA LYS A 48 7.48 -10.39 6.35
C LYS A 48 6.25 -11.29 6.26
N GLY A 49 6.28 -12.38 5.48
CA GLY A 49 5.11 -13.22 5.20
C GLY A 49 4.57 -13.05 3.78
N VAL A 50 3.29 -13.36 3.57
CA VAL A 50 2.63 -13.27 2.26
C VAL A 50 2.09 -11.86 2.04
N ALA A 51 2.61 -11.17 1.03
CA ALA A 51 2.05 -9.90 0.57
C ALA A 51 0.82 -10.18 -0.30
N SER A 52 -0.18 -9.33 -0.16
CA SER A 52 -1.36 -9.24 -1.03
C SER A 52 -1.33 -7.90 -1.74
N TYR A 53 -1.92 -7.84 -2.93
CA TYR A 53 -1.88 -6.65 -3.77
C TYR A 53 -3.29 -6.12 -4.05
N LYS A 54 -3.37 -4.82 -4.36
CA LYS A 54 -4.55 -4.15 -4.88
C LYS A 54 -4.17 -3.31 -6.09
N THR A 55 -5.10 -3.22 -7.05
CA THR A 55 -4.97 -2.34 -8.21
C THR A 55 -5.51 -0.97 -7.85
N LEU A 56 -4.75 0.08 -8.18
CA LEU A 56 -5.19 1.45 -8.00
C LEU A 56 -5.97 1.91 -9.24
N VAL A 57 -7.14 2.48 -9.06
CA VAL A 57 -8.00 2.99 -10.14
C VAL A 57 -8.32 4.45 -9.87
N VAL A 58 -7.82 5.33 -10.73
CA VAL A 58 -7.98 6.79 -10.62
C VAL A 58 -8.34 7.33 -11.99
N ASP A 59 -9.46 8.05 -12.09
CA ASP A 59 -9.95 8.69 -13.32
C ASP A 59 -9.98 7.74 -14.54
N GLY A 60 -10.42 6.50 -14.32
CA GLY A 60 -10.50 5.46 -15.34
C GLY A 60 -9.13 4.84 -15.75
N LYS A 61 -8.01 5.30 -15.18
CA LYS A 61 -6.70 4.67 -15.36
C LYS A 61 -6.46 3.64 -14.27
N ARG A 62 -5.85 2.52 -14.65
CA ARG A 62 -5.53 1.40 -13.74
C ARG A 62 -4.02 1.29 -13.55
N ASN A 63 -3.56 1.27 -12.31
CA ASN A 63 -2.20 0.89 -11.92
C ASN A 63 -2.24 -0.48 -11.26
N VAL A 64 -2.03 -1.52 -12.06
CA VAL A 64 -2.22 -2.91 -11.64
C VAL A 64 -1.22 -3.28 -10.55
N ASP A 65 -1.73 -3.86 -9.47
CA ASP A 65 -0.96 -4.28 -8.29
C ASP A 65 -0.10 -3.16 -7.69
N ALA A 66 -0.52 -1.90 -7.78
CA ALA A 66 0.26 -0.74 -7.33
C ALA A 66 0.30 -0.54 -5.82
N VAL A 67 -0.56 -1.26 -5.10
CA VAL A 67 -0.64 -1.25 -3.64
C VAL A 67 -0.32 -2.64 -3.14
N TRP A 68 0.54 -2.78 -2.13
CA TRP A 68 0.75 -4.04 -1.42
C TRP A 68 0.57 -3.88 0.08
N TYR A 69 0.22 -4.98 0.73
CA TYR A 69 0.03 -5.07 2.18
C TYR A 69 0.24 -6.50 2.66
N TYR A 70 0.35 -6.64 3.98
CA TYR A 70 0.48 -7.94 4.64
C TYR A 70 -0.71 -8.15 5.59
N PRO A 71 -1.70 -9.00 5.23
CA PRO A 71 -2.83 -9.27 6.12
C PRO A 71 -2.47 -10.18 7.30
N ASP A 72 -1.47 -11.04 7.11
CA ASP A 72 -0.94 -11.93 8.14
C ASP A 72 0.60 -11.90 8.13
N PRO A 73 1.22 -10.79 8.56
CA PRO A 73 2.68 -10.70 8.59
C PRO A 73 3.25 -11.56 9.71
N LYS A 74 4.50 -11.97 9.54
CA LYS A 74 5.27 -12.61 10.63
C LYS A 74 5.53 -11.61 11.75
N SER A 75 5.85 -12.12 12.93
CA SER A 75 6.08 -11.31 14.14
C SER A 75 7.09 -10.17 13.96
N ALA A 76 8.13 -10.38 13.14
CA ALA A 76 9.15 -9.37 12.85
C ALA A 76 8.62 -8.17 12.03
N ALA A 77 7.43 -8.27 11.46
CA ALA A 77 6.77 -7.25 10.65
C ALA A 77 5.31 -7.00 11.14
N ALA A 78 5.00 -7.32 12.40
CA ALA A 78 3.62 -7.22 12.91
C ALA A 78 3.06 -5.78 12.87
N GLU A 79 3.94 -4.79 12.99
CA GLU A 79 3.64 -3.36 12.93
C GLU A 79 3.10 -2.86 11.57
N ILE A 80 3.33 -3.61 10.48
CA ILE A 80 2.81 -3.28 9.14
C ILE A 80 1.57 -4.10 8.76
N LYS A 81 0.98 -4.82 9.72
CA LYS A 81 -0.24 -5.60 9.48
C LYS A 81 -1.35 -4.71 8.93
N ASP A 82 -1.96 -5.15 7.84
CA ASP A 82 -3.07 -4.48 7.14
C ASP A 82 -2.78 -3.03 6.68
N ARG A 83 -1.51 -2.61 6.71
CA ARG A 83 -1.08 -1.29 6.22
C ARG A 83 -0.68 -1.35 4.75
N TYR A 84 -0.97 -0.28 4.02
CA TYR A 84 -0.76 -0.17 2.58
C TYR A 84 0.53 0.57 2.24
N ALA A 85 1.32 0.00 1.33
CA ALA A 85 2.48 0.64 0.73
C ALA A 85 2.34 0.66 -0.81
N PHE A 86 3.08 1.55 -1.47
CA PHE A 86 2.84 1.95 -2.86
C PHE A 86 4.10 1.98 -3.73
N TRP A 87 3.95 1.64 -5.01
CA TRP A 87 5.04 1.62 -6.02
C TRP A 87 4.47 1.91 -7.43
N LYS A 88 5.23 1.58 -8.49
CA LYS A 88 4.81 1.73 -9.89
C LYS A 88 4.39 3.17 -10.24
N GLY A 89 5.21 4.13 -9.82
CA GLY A 89 5.01 5.55 -10.12
C GLY A 89 4.09 6.28 -9.15
N VAL A 90 3.59 5.63 -8.09
CA VAL A 90 3.04 6.34 -6.92
C VAL A 90 4.20 7.07 -6.23
N VAL A 91 4.04 8.37 -6.01
CA VAL A 91 5.02 9.21 -5.31
C VAL A 91 4.60 9.34 -3.86
N VAL A 92 5.53 9.05 -2.95
CA VAL A 92 5.36 9.27 -1.51
C VAL A 92 6.29 10.42 -1.10
N ALA A 93 5.72 11.48 -0.53
CA ALA A 93 6.43 12.70 -0.11
C ALA A 93 5.96 13.20 1.27
#